data_AF-A0A6B2XCT0-F1
#
_entry.id   AF-A0A6B2XCT0-F1
#
_cell.length_a   1.000
_cell.length_b   1.000
_cell.length_c   1.000
_cell.angle_alpha   90.00
_cell.angle_beta   90.00
_cell.angle_gamma   90.00
#
_symmetry.space_group_name_H-M   'P 1'
#
loop_
_entity.id
_entity.type
_entity.pdbx_description
1 polymer ?
#
loop_
_entity_poly.entity_id
_entity_poly.type
_entity_poly.pdbx_seq_one_letter_code
_entity_poly.pdbx_strand_id
1 'polypeptide(L)'
;MMAPAHADGNRVECTKLSNGTLCISLNTSPSRIEVFYNKDGGGTITAHLGFRSSAGTTYGAKKTISAHERANSTWNISYPCRPYVGLLKVDGQGTFETPKADC
;
A
#
# COMPACT_ATOMS: atom_id res chain seq x y z
N MET A 1 -31.38 -4.48 -7.18
CA MET A 1 -31.18 -3.05 -7.46
C MET A 1 -29.72 -2.75 -7.26
N MET A 2 -29.02 -2.37 -8.34
CA MET A 2 -27.59 -2.08 -8.36
C MET A 2 -27.39 -0.63 -7.91
N ALA A 3 -26.54 -0.39 -6.91
CA ALA A 3 -26.17 0.96 -6.49
C ALA A 3 -25.24 1.60 -7.54
N PRO A 4 -25.34 2.93 -7.78
CA PRO A 4 -24.49 3.60 -8.75
C PRO A 4 -23.05 3.65 -8.24
N ALA A 5 -22.10 3.29 -9.10
CA ALA A 5 -20.69 3.51 -8.88
C ALA A 5 -20.42 5.02 -8.94
N HIS A 6 -20.12 5.63 -7.80
CA HIS A 6 -19.49 6.94 -7.78
C HIS A 6 -18.09 6.81 -8.34
N ALA A 7 -17.73 7.70 -9.26
CA ALA A 7 -16.35 7.95 -9.64
C ALA A 7 -15.65 8.77 -8.53
N ASP A 8 -15.62 8.23 -7.30
CA ASP A 8 -14.81 8.74 -6.21
C ASP A 8 -13.56 7.87 -6.11
N GLY A 9 -12.39 8.48 -6.27
CA GLY A 9 -11.16 7.75 -6.04
C GLY A 9 -11.09 7.38 -4.57
N ASN A 10 -11.14 6.09 -4.25
CA ASN A 10 -11.05 5.68 -2.87
C ASN A 10 -9.62 5.96 -2.39
N ARG A 11 -9.50 6.87 -1.41
CA ARG A 11 -8.20 7.28 -0.84
C ARG A 11 -7.51 6.16 -0.10
N VAL A 12 -8.23 5.09 0.24
CA VAL A 12 -7.69 3.92 0.92
C VAL A 12 -8.07 2.66 0.17
N GLU A 13 -7.08 1.99 -0.40
CA GLU A 13 -7.28 0.74 -1.13
C GLU A 13 -6.46 -0.38 -0.49
N CYS A 14 -7.04 -1.58 -0.40
CA CYS A 14 -6.43 -2.72 0.26
C CYS A 14 -6.56 -4.01 -0.55
N THR A 15 -5.51 -4.83 -0.53
CA THR A 15 -5.50 -6.20 -1.04
C THR A 15 -5.37 -7.16 0.13
N LYS A 16 -6.33 -8.08 0.27
CA LYS A 16 -6.22 -9.23 1.16
C LYS A 16 -5.29 -10.26 0.52
N LEU A 17 -4.25 -10.65 1.26
CA LEU A 17 -3.31 -11.70 0.91
C LEU A 17 -3.51 -12.89 1.85
N SER A 18 -2.95 -14.05 1.49
CA SER A 18 -3.09 -15.27 2.29
C SER A 18 -2.60 -15.12 3.74
N ASN A 19 -1.65 -14.22 3.99
CA ASN A 19 -0.97 -14.05 5.29
C ASN A 19 -1.10 -12.64 5.87
N GLY A 20 -2.02 -11.82 5.38
CA GLY A 20 -2.15 -10.43 5.81
C GLY A 20 -2.93 -9.56 4.86
N THR A 21 -2.93 -8.26 5.14
CA THR A 21 -3.60 -7.24 4.31
C THR A 21 -2.63 -6.12 3.99
N LEU A 22 -2.44 -5.84 2.70
CA LEU A 22 -1.65 -4.72 2.18
C LEU A 22 -2.61 -3.57 1.87
N CYS A 23 -2.27 -2.35 2.28
CA CYS A 23 -3.07 -1.17 2.02
C CYS A 23 -2.21 0.03 1.62
N ILE A 24 -2.79 0.92 0.82
CA ILE A 24 -2.32 2.27 0.56
C ILE A 24 -3.35 3.27 1.11
N SER A 25 -2.88 4.38 1.67
CA SER A 25 -3.69 5.48 2.17
C SER A 25 -3.12 6.83 1.71
N LEU A 26 -3.95 7.60 1.00
CA LEU A 26 -3.67 8.96 0.55
C LEU A 26 -4.31 9.95 1.52
N ASN A 27 -3.51 10.47 2.46
CA ASN A 27 -3.96 11.43 3.46
C ASN A 27 -3.73 12.85 2.96
N THR A 28 -4.72 13.73 3.04
CA THR A 28 -4.68 15.09 2.47
C THR A 28 -4.38 16.19 3.50
N SER A 29 -4.17 15.85 4.77
CA SER A 29 -3.85 16.80 5.84
C SER A 29 -3.07 16.15 6.99
N PRO A 30 -1.72 16.17 6.98
CA PRO A 30 -0.85 16.64 5.90
C PRO A 30 -0.89 15.70 4.67
N SER A 31 -0.56 16.22 3.49
CA SER A 31 -0.42 15.43 2.27
C SER A 31 0.68 14.38 2.43
N ARG A 32 0.28 13.13 2.63
CA ARG A 32 1.19 11.98 2.68
C ARG A 32 0.60 10.73 2.04
N ILE A 33 1.49 9.91 1.53
CA ILE A 33 1.19 8.54 1.13
C ILE A 33 1.67 7.63 2.26
N GLU A 34 0.79 6.77 2.77
CA GLU A 34 1.13 5.69 3.69
C GLU A 34 0.86 4.36 3.00
N VAL A 35 1.84 3.45 3.00
CA VAL A 35 1.64 2.07 2.58
C VAL A 35 1.98 1.18 3.76
N PHE A 36 1.06 0.30 4.12
CA PHE A 36 1.20 -0.56 5.28
C PHE A 36 0.74 -1.99 5.01
N TYR A 37 1.36 -2.93 5.70
CA TYR A 37 1.03 -4.34 5.66
C TYR A 37 0.80 -4.83 7.09
N ASN A 38 -0.41 -5.32 7.35
CA ASN A 38 -0.77 -6.03 8.57
C ASN A 38 -0.61 -7.52 8.31
N LYS A 39 0.39 -8.16 8.92
CA LYS A 39 0.64 -9.58 8.74
C LYS A 39 -0.22 -10.37 9.72
N ASP A 40 -1.14 -11.17 9.20
CA ASP A 40 -2.06 -11.98 10.02
C ASP A 40 -1.43 -13.32 10.45
N GLY A 41 -0.46 -13.85 9.71
CA GLY A 41 0.13 -15.16 9.99
C GLY A 41 1.29 -15.55 9.09
N GLY A 42 1.70 -16.82 9.16
CA GLY A 42 2.83 -17.41 8.43
C GLY A 42 4.20 -17.04 9.01
N GLY A 43 5.28 -17.48 8.34
CA GLY A 43 6.65 -17.21 8.78
C GLY A 43 7.06 -15.73 8.62
N THR A 44 8.11 -15.34 9.34
CA THR A 44 8.76 -14.02 9.20
C THR A 44 9.19 -13.79 7.75
N ILE A 45 8.91 -12.61 7.21
CA ILE A 45 9.32 -12.20 5.85
C ILE A 45 10.30 -11.03 5.91
N THR A 46 11.08 -10.87 4.85
CA THR A 46 11.84 -9.65 4.59
C THR A 46 11.24 -8.96 3.37
N ALA A 47 10.82 -7.71 3.49
CA ALA A 47 10.10 -7.01 2.43
C ALA A 47 10.39 -5.50 2.39
N HIS A 48 10.12 -4.88 1.24
CA HIS A 48 10.02 -3.44 1.08
C HIS A 48 8.57 -3.03 0.87
N LEU A 49 8.13 -2.00 1.58
CA LEU A 49 6.88 -1.30 1.30
C LEU A 49 7.17 -0.11 0.39
N GLY A 50 6.33 0.09 -0.62
CA GLY A 50 6.52 1.12 -1.63
C GLY A 50 5.22 1.57 -2.27
N PHE A 51 5.30 2.54 -3.17
CA PHE A 51 4.19 2.93 -4.02
C PHE A 51 4.65 3.07 -5.47
N ARG A 52 3.71 2.91 -6.41
CA ARG A 52 3.88 3.20 -7.83
C ARG A 52 2.94 4.32 -8.25
N SER A 53 3.45 5.21 -9.09
CA SER A 53 2.71 6.31 -9.71
C SER A 53 3.13 6.45 -11.18
N SER A 54 2.55 7.43 -11.88
CA SER A 54 2.99 7.77 -13.24
C SER A 54 4.46 8.21 -13.32
N ALA A 55 5.05 8.68 -12.22
CA ALA A 55 6.45 9.10 -12.15
C ALA A 55 7.43 7.93 -11.93
N GLY A 56 6.90 6.72 -11.69
CA GLY A 56 7.69 5.52 -11.39
C GLY A 56 7.37 4.93 -10.03
N THR A 57 8.28 4.09 -9.55
CA THR A 57 8.14 3.30 -8.33
C THR A 57 9.10 3.79 -7.25
N THR A 58 8.60 3.96 -6.03
CA THR A 58 9.38 4.35 -4.85
C THR A 58 9.24 3.30 -3.77
N TYR A 59 10.36 2.80 -3.27
CA TYR A 59 10.41 1.86 -2.13
C TYR A 59 11.02 2.52 -0.90
N GLY A 60 10.52 2.14 0.27
CA GLY A 60 11.15 2.44 1.55
C GLY A 60 12.27 1.46 1.90
N ALA A 61 12.79 1.60 3.12
CA ALA A 61 13.78 0.70 3.67
C ALA A 61 13.27 -0.75 3.75
N LYS A 62 14.20 -1.71 3.68
CA LYS A 62 13.92 -3.13 3.89
C LYS A 62 13.49 -3.36 5.34
N LYS A 63 12.44 -4.16 5.55
CA LYS A 63 11.89 -4.48 6.86
C LYS A 63 11.78 -6.00 7.03
N THR A 64 12.08 -6.47 8.22
CA THR A 64 11.73 -7.83 8.66
C THR A 64 10.38 -7.75 9.35
N ILE A 65 9.40 -8.55 8.92
CA ILE A 65 8.02 -8.47 9.38
C ILE A 65 7.59 -9.84 9.90
N SER A 66 7.36 -9.94 11.20
CA SER A 66 6.91 -11.15 11.89
C SER A 66 5.39 -11.32 11.84
N ALA A 67 4.91 -12.52 12.18
CA ALA A 67 3.46 -12.76 12.30
C ALA A 67 2.84 -11.79 13.33
N HIS A 68 1.64 -11.30 13.03
CA HIS A 68 0.88 -10.32 13.83
C HIS A 68 1.52 -8.93 13.93
N GLU A 69 2.53 -8.63 13.11
CA GLU A 69 3.16 -7.32 13.05
C GLU A 69 2.52 -6.42 11.97
N ARG A 70 2.48 -5.11 12.26
CA ARG A 70 2.20 -4.07 11.27
C ARG A 70 3.49 -3.37 10.85
N ALA A 71 3.81 -3.44 9.57
CA ALA A 71 4.86 -2.64 8.96
C ALA A 71 4.26 -1.51 8.12
N ASN A 72 4.85 -0.32 8.16
CA ASN A 72 4.47 0.81 7.31
C ASN A 72 5.68 1.57 6.76
N SER A 73 5.46 2.26 5.64
CA SER A 73 6.32 3.29 5.08
C SER A 73 5.48 4.50 4.73
N THR A 74 6.00 5.70 5.00
CA THR A 74 5.29 6.96 4.80
C THR A 74 6.16 7.95 4.04
N TRP A 75 5.56 8.68 3.11
CA TRP A 75 6.20 9.75 2.35
C TRP A 75 5.38 11.02 2.43
N ASN A 76 5.99 12.09 2.94
CA ASN A 76 5.41 13.43 2.93
C ASN A 76 5.64 14.03 1.53
N ILE A 77 4.58 14.08 0.72
CA ILE A 77 4.66 14.52 -0.67
C ILE A 77 3.43 15.39 -0.95
N SER A 78 3.63 16.53 -1.61
CA SER A 78 2.56 17.22 -2.30
C SER A 78 2.20 16.42 -3.55
N TYR A 79 1.32 15.42 -3.41
CA TYR A 79 0.90 14.64 -4.56
C TYR A 79 -0.20 15.40 -5.32
N PRO A 80 -0.09 15.56 -6.65
CA PRO A 80 -1.27 15.88 -7.45
C PRO A 80 -2.28 14.72 -7.32
N CYS A 81 -3.59 15.01 -7.33
CA CYS A 81 -4.61 13.96 -7.36
C CYS A 81 -4.40 13.08 -8.61
N ARG A 82 -3.80 11.91 -8.41
CA ARG A 82 -3.39 10.95 -9.43
C ARG A 82 -3.50 9.55 -8.84
N PRO A 83 -3.63 8.51 -9.67
CA PRO A 83 -3.70 7.15 -9.19
C PRO A 83 -2.35 6.69 -8.62
N TYR A 84 -2.39 6.11 -7.43
CA TYR A 84 -1.28 5.48 -6.73
C TYR A 84 -1.58 4.02 -6.44
N VAL A 85 -0.55 3.18 -6.48
CA VAL A 85 -0.65 1.75 -6.16
C VAL A 85 0.30 1.44 -5.02
N GLY A 86 -0.19 0.87 -3.93
CA GLY A 86 0.63 0.36 -2.83
C GLY A 86 1.33 -0.94 -3.22
N LEU A 87 2.57 -1.10 -2.79
CA LEU A 87 3.43 -2.23 -3.13
C LEU A 87 4.00 -2.89 -1.89
N LEU A 88 4.04 -4.21 -1.90
CA LEU A 88 4.82 -5.05 -0.98
C LEU A 88 5.74 -5.95 -1.80
N LYS A 89 7.03 -5.62 -1.84
CA LYS A 89 8.06 -6.45 -2.49
C LYS A 89 8.68 -7.37 -1.45
N VAL A 90 8.34 -8.66 -1.50
CA VAL A 90 8.83 -9.68 -0.58
C VAL A 90 10.03 -10.41 -1.20
N ASP A 91 11.11 -10.52 -0.45
CA ASP A 91 12.32 -11.22 -0.90
C ASP A 91 12.00 -12.69 -1.20
N GLY A 92 12.38 -13.15 -2.39
CA GLY A 92 12.11 -14.52 -2.87
C GLY A 92 10.65 -14.84 -3.25
N GLN A 93 9.69 -13.92 -3.11
CA GLN A 93 8.27 -14.18 -3.45
C GLN A 93 7.68 -13.21 -4.48
N GLY A 94 8.36 -12.11 -4.78
CA GLY A 94 7.91 -11.13 -5.78
C GLY A 94 7.20 -9.93 -5.17
N THR A 95 6.37 -9.25 -5.95
CA THR A 95 5.70 -8.01 -5.55
C THR A 95 4.18 -8.19 -5.57
N PHE A 96 3.54 -7.80 -4.47
CA PHE A 96 2.09 -7.69 -4.33
C PHE A 96 1.66 -6.24 -4.43
N GLU A 97 0.46 -6.00 -4.95
CA GLU A 97 -0.03 -4.67 -5.27
C GLU A 97 -1.45 -4.46 -4.72
N THR A 98 -1.77 -3.22 -4.34
CA THR A 98 -3.16 -2.79 -4.10
C THR A 98 -3.86 -2.47 -5.42
N PRO A 99 -5.19 -2.31 -5.43
CA PRO A 99 -5.84 -1.52 -6.47
C PRO A 99 -5.34 -0.06 -6.46
N LYS A 100 -5.76 0.72 -7.45
CA LYS A 100 -5.41 2.14 -7.55
C LYS A 100 -6.22 2.95 -6.56
N ALA A 101 -5.54 3.71 -5.71
CA ALA A 101 -6.12 4.76 -4.90
C ALA A 101 -5.93 6.11 -5.58
N ASP A 102 -6.95 6.95 -5.55
CA ASP A 102 -6.94 8.33 -6.08
C ASP A 102 -7.61 9.27 -5.05
N CYS A 103 -7.68 10.59 -5.33
CA CYS A 103 -8.04 11.61 -4.32
C CYS A 103 -9.38 12.32 -4.54
#